data_AF-A0A6L5YWH5-F1
#
_entry.id   AF-A0A6L5YWH5-F1
#
_cell.length_a   1.000
_cell.length_b   1.000
_cell.length_c   1.000
_cell.angle_alpha   90.00
_cell.angle_beta   90.00
_cell.angle_gamma   90.00
#
_symmetry.space_group_name_H-M   'P 1'
#
loop_
_entity.id
_entity.type
_entity.pdbx_description
1 polymer ?
#
loop_
_entity_poly.entity_id
_entity_poly.type
_entity_poly.pdbx_seq_one_letter_code
_entity_poly.pdbx_strand_id
1 'polypeptide(L)'
;MNKWYQNCLNYNNSVKEYQTALCHVSFSEEAALNAIHKAFQYYYDKNFEPDPDYIIRMDRFLYVLHEHKDDPESALWHIWLKYFVTMGGNEWNQFCREI
;
A
#
# COMPACT_ATOMS: atom_id res chain seq x y z
N MET A 1 -12.97 -5.79 11.26
CA MET A 1 -12.11 -6.15 10.14
C MET A 1 -12.60 -5.44 8.90
N ASN A 2 -11.86 -4.46 8.42
CA ASN A 2 -12.19 -3.66 7.24
C ASN A 2 -12.31 -4.57 6.01
N LYS A 3 -13.39 -4.40 5.23
CA LYS A 3 -13.65 -5.15 3.98
C LYS A 3 -12.43 -5.11 3.04
N TRP A 4 -11.73 -3.98 3.02
CA TRP A 4 -10.55 -3.74 2.21
C TRP A 4 -9.34 -4.56 2.66
N TYR A 5 -9.14 -4.69 3.97
CA TYR A 5 -8.10 -5.57 4.53
C TYR A 5 -8.38 -7.04 4.19
N GLN A 6 -9.63 -7.49 4.34
CA GLN A 6 -9.99 -8.87 4.01
C GLN A 6 -9.83 -9.17 2.51
N ASN A 7 -10.22 -8.24 1.64
CA ASN A 7 -10.05 -8.38 0.19
C ASN A 7 -8.57 -8.44 -0.19
N CYS A 8 -7.74 -7.58 0.41
CA CYS A 8 -6.29 -7.61 0.26
C CYS A 8 -5.69 -8.97 0.64
N LEU A 9 -6.05 -9.50 1.81
CA LEU A 9 -5.62 -10.84 2.24
C LEU A 9 -6.07 -11.94 1.28
N ASN A 10 -7.34 -11.91 0.84
CA ASN A 10 -7.88 -12.93 -0.06
C ASN A 10 -7.14 -12.95 -1.41
N TYR A 11 -6.89 -11.79 -1.99
CA TYR A 11 -6.24 -11.69 -3.30
C TYR A 11 -4.73 -12.00 -3.22
N ASN A 12 -4.03 -11.53 -2.18
CA ASN A 12 -2.62 -11.90 -1.97
C ASN A 12 -2.43 -13.41 -1.80
N ASN A 13 -3.42 -14.09 -1.23
CA ASN A 13 -3.43 -15.55 -1.08
C ASN A 13 -3.88 -16.30 -2.35
N SER A 14 -4.59 -15.67 -3.28
CA SER A 14 -5.09 -16.32 -4.50
C SER A 14 -4.08 -16.31 -5.65
N VAL A 15 -3.13 -15.37 -5.64
CA VAL A 15 -2.08 -15.24 -6.66
C VAL A 15 -0.76 -15.81 -6.14
N LYS A 16 -0.27 -16.92 -6.72
CA LYS A 16 0.95 -17.61 -6.25
C LYS A 16 2.20 -16.73 -6.26
N GLU A 17 2.32 -15.87 -7.24
CA GLU A 17 3.44 -14.93 -7.41
C GLU A 17 3.46 -13.94 -6.25
N TYR A 18 2.30 -13.39 -5.86
CA TYR A 18 2.18 -12.51 -4.70
C TYR A 18 2.32 -13.28 -3.39
N GLN A 19 1.79 -14.49 -3.32
CA GLN A 19 2.01 -15.35 -2.16
C GLN A 19 3.50 -15.56 -1.94
N THR A 20 4.29 -15.80 -2.99
CA THR A 20 5.75 -15.98 -2.91
C THR A 20 6.48 -14.65 -2.61
N ALA A 21 6.16 -13.58 -3.35
CA ALA A 21 6.82 -12.28 -3.23
C ALA A 21 6.47 -11.54 -1.93
N LEU A 22 5.28 -11.77 -1.38
CA LEU A 22 4.72 -11.08 -0.23
C LEU A 22 4.59 -12.00 1.01
N CYS A 23 5.02 -13.27 0.92
CA CYS A 23 4.93 -14.25 2.02
C CYS A 23 5.65 -13.83 3.30
N HIS A 24 6.69 -13.01 3.17
CA HIS A 24 7.64 -12.75 4.26
C HIS A 24 7.16 -11.75 5.31
N VAL A 25 6.03 -11.07 5.09
CA VAL A 25 5.55 -10.04 6.02
C VAL A 25 4.06 -10.27 6.28
N SER A 26 3.72 -11.08 7.28
CA SER A 26 2.39 -11.01 7.87
C SER A 26 2.23 -9.64 8.52
N PHE A 27 1.06 -9.03 8.40
CA PHE A 27 0.80 -7.71 8.95
C PHE A 27 -0.62 -7.64 9.49
N SER A 28 -0.84 -6.81 10.51
CA SER A 28 -2.17 -6.56 11.06
C SER A 28 -2.90 -5.47 10.26
N GLU A 29 -4.23 -5.42 10.40
CA GLU A 29 -5.04 -4.33 9.86
C GLU A 29 -4.55 -2.96 10.36
N GLU A 30 -4.15 -2.87 11.63
CA GLU A 30 -3.59 -1.65 12.21
C GLU A 30 -2.26 -1.24 11.56
N ALA A 31 -1.33 -2.20 11.36
CA ALA A 31 -0.07 -1.94 10.70
C ALA A 31 -0.29 -1.47 9.25
N ALA A 32 -1.31 -2.00 8.59
CA ALA A 32 -1.70 -1.55 7.26
C ALA A 32 -2.23 -0.11 7.25
N LEU A 33 -3.17 0.22 8.14
CA LEU A 33 -3.70 1.59 8.24
C LEU A 33 -2.58 2.59 8.57
N ASN A 34 -1.67 2.24 9.47
CA ASN A 34 -0.52 3.08 9.79
C ASN A 34 0.40 3.28 8.57
N ALA A 35 0.68 2.22 7.81
CA ALA A 35 1.45 2.31 6.57
C ALA A 35 0.80 3.27 5.55
N ILE A 36 -0.52 3.21 5.41
CA ILE A 36 -1.26 4.08 4.49
C ILE A 36 -1.24 5.54 4.95
N HIS A 37 -1.42 5.81 6.25
CA HIS A 37 -1.29 7.17 6.78
C HIS A 37 0.10 7.75 6.55
N LYS A 38 1.16 6.97 6.78
CA LYS A 38 2.53 7.42 6.50
C LYS A 38 2.78 7.68 5.03
N ALA A 39 2.20 6.87 4.14
CA ALA A 39 2.25 7.14 2.72
C ALA A 39 1.59 8.48 2.39
N PHE A 40 0.37 8.75 2.86
CA PHE A 40 -0.26 10.05 2.62
C PHE A 40 0.54 11.21 3.17
N GLN A 41 1.08 11.09 4.38
CA GLN A 41 1.93 12.13 4.96
C GLN A 41 3.16 12.41 4.10
N TYR A 42 3.84 11.35 3.63
CA TYR A 42 4.99 11.50 2.72
C TYR A 42 4.62 12.25 1.44
N TYR A 43 3.48 11.91 0.82
CA TYR A 43 3.01 12.58 -0.39
C TYR A 43 2.65 14.04 -0.15
N TYR A 44 1.98 14.30 0.98
CA TYR A 44 1.63 15.65 1.42
C TYR A 44 2.88 16.51 1.66
N ASP A 45 3.86 16.00 2.41
CA ASP A 45 5.09 16.73 2.75
C ASP A 45 5.95 17.05 1.52
N LYS A 46 5.92 16.17 0.51
CA LYS A 46 6.62 16.38 -0.77
C LYS A 46 5.82 17.23 -1.75
N ASN A 47 4.61 17.63 -1.40
CA ASN A 47 3.70 18.42 -2.21
C ASN A 47 3.52 17.82 -3.63
N PHE A 48 3.41 16.49 -3.69
CA PHE A 48 3.14 15.82 -4.95
C PHE A 48 1.71 16.10 -5.42
N GLU A 49 1.54 16.38 -6.71
CA GLU A 49 0.21 16.51 -7.30
C GLU A 49 -0.50 15.16 -7.27
N PRO A 50 -1.68 15.05 -6.62
CA PRO A 50 -2.48 13.84 -6.66
C PRO A 50 -2.90 13.60 -8.10
N ASP A 51 -2.60 12.42 -8.62
CA ASP A 51 -3.11 12.05 -9.93
C ASP A 51 -4.61 11.67 -9.80
N PRO A 52 -5.49 12.28 -10.62
CA PRO A 52 -6.93 12.17 -10.48
C PRO A 52 -7.47 10.75 -10.75
N ASP A 53 -6.73 9.94 -11.50
CA ASP A 53 -7.09 8.55 -11.77
C ASP A 53 -6.41 7.60 -10.78
N TYR A 54 -5.22 7.96 -10.29
CA TYR A 54 -4.47 7.21 -9.29
C TYR A 54 -3.68 8.16 -8.39
N ILE A 55 -4.15 8.42 -7.16
CA ILE A 55 -3.43 9.31 -6.23
C ILE A 55 -1.97 8.89 -6.03
N ILE A 56 -1.63 7.62 -6.27
CA ILE A 56 -0.27 7.10 -6.22
C ILE A 56 0.08 6.31 -7.49
N ARG A 57 1.10 6.77 -8.22
CA ARG A 57 1.63 6.07 -9.39
C ARG A 57 2.66 5.01 -8.97
N MET A 58 2.60 3.84 -9.61
CA MET A 58 3.48 2.69 -9.33
C MET A 58 4.98 3.01 -9.44
N ASP A 59 5.38 3.89 -10.36
CA ASP A 59 6.76 4.34 -10.56
C ASP A 59 7.28 5.15 -9.36
N ARG A 60 6.43 5.98 -8.76
CA ARG A 60 6.76 6.74 -7.54
C ARG A 60 6.91 5.83 -6.34
N PHE A 61 6.16 4.72 -6.32
CA PHE A 61 6.26 3.76 -5.24
C PHE A 61 7.56 2.94 -5.27
N LEU A 62 8.01 2.49 -6.45
CA LEU A 62 9.31 1.82 -6.56
C LEU A 62 10.45 2.73 -6.10
N TYR A 63 10.33 4.04 -6.35
CA TYR A 63 11.25 5.04 -5.82
C TYR A 63 11.19 5.11 -4.29
N VAL A 64 10.00 5.19 -3.67
CA VAL A 64 9.86 5.20 -2.19
C VAL A 64 10.43 3.93 -1.56
N LEU A 65 10.16 2.74 -2.12
CA LEU A 65 10.78 1.50 -1.63
C LEU A 65 12.30 1.51 -1.75
N HIS A 66 12.84 2.07 -2.84
CA HIS A 66 14.27 2.14 -3.06
C HIS A 66 14.96 3.10 -2.08
N GLU A 67 14.41 4.30 -1.90
CA GLU A 67 14.94 5.33 -1.00
C GLU A 67 14.85 4.91 0.47
N HIS A 68 13.81 4.17 0.83
CA HIS A 68 13.54 3.73 2.20
C HIS A 68 13.88 2.25 2.43
N LYS A 69 14.73 1.63 1.59
CA LYS A 69 15.09 0.20 1.73
C LYS A 69 15.77 -0.15 3.05
N ASP A 70 16.54 0.79 3.60
CA ASP A 70 17.31 0.65 4.85
C ASP A 70 16.56 1.28 6.05
N ASP A 71 15.34 1.80 5.81
CA ASP A 71 14.49 2.38 6.83
C ASP A 71 13.93 1.27 7.75
N PRO A 72 13.99 1.42 9.08
CA PRO A 72 13.30 0.54 10.01
C PRO A 72 11.80 0.39 9.70
N GLU A 73 11.20 1.41 9.07
CA GLU A 73 9.81 1.44 8.65
C GLU A 73 9.57 0.88 7.24
N SER A 74 10.60 0.33 6.59
CA SER A 74 10.50 -0.35 5.29
C SER A 74 9.39 -1.39 5.23
N ALA A 75 9.13 -2.09 6.34
CA ALA A 75 8.02 -3.03 6.47
C ALA A 75 6.65 -2.38 6.18
N LEU A 76 6.43 -1.13 6.59
CA LEU A 76 5.19 -0.39 6.33
C LEU A 76 5.03 -0.11 4.83
N TRP A 77 6.10 0.28 4.14
CA TRP A 77 6.07 0.49 2.69
C TRP A 77 5.72 -0.80 1.92
N HIS A 78 6.21 -1.96 2.37
CA HIS A 78 5.84 -3.25 1.80
C HIS A 78 4.37 -3.63 2.08
N ILE A 79 3.83 -3.26 3.24
CA ILE A 79 2.41 -3.49 3.56
C ILE A 79 1.51 -2.63 2.67
N TRP A 80 1.91 -1.38 2.43
CA TRP A 80 1.21 -0.51 1.49
C TRP A 80 1.18 -1.10 0.07
N LEU A 81 2.30 -1.66 -0.42
CA LEU A 81 2.34 -2.35 -1.72
C LEU A 81 1.30 -3.45 -1.84
N LYS A 82 1.17 -4.26 -0.79
CA LYS A 82 0.22 -5.39 -0.75
C LYS A 82 -1.21 -4.91 -0.93
N TYR A 83 -1.56 -3.77 -0.35
CA TYR A 83 -2.87 -3.14 -0.53
C TYR A 83 -3.05 -2.52 -1.90
N PHE A 84 -2.04 -1.83 -2.41
CA PHE A 84 -2.13 -1.18 -3.71
C PHE A 84 -2.27 -2.20 -4.84
N VAL A 85 -1.47 -3.27 -4.84
CA VAL A 85 -1.51 -4.33 -5.86
C VAL A 85 -2.82 -5.13 -5.83
N THR A 86 -3.48 -5.19 -4.67
CA THR A 86 -4.77 -5.87 -4.51
C THR A 86 -5.96 -5.00 -4.92
N MET A 87 -5.80 -3.67 -5.01
CA MET A 87 -6.88 -2.73 -5.31
C MET A 87 -6.68 -2.07 -6.68
N GLY A 88 -7.70 -2.11 -7.53
CA GLY A 88 -7.72 -1.24 -8.72
C GLY A 88 -7.77 0.24 -8.31
N GLY A 89 -7.41 1.17 -9.20
CA GLY A 89 -7.34 2.61 -8.86
C GLY A 89 -8.65 3.17 -8.33
N ASN A 90 -9.78 2.72 -8.88
CA ASN A 90 -11.11 3.09 -8.40
C ASN A 90 -11.38 2.62 -6.96
N GLU A 91 -11.02 1.38 -6.64
CA GLU A 91 -11.18 0.79 -5.31
C GLU A 91 -10.23 1.43 -4.31
N TRP A 92 -8.99 1.70 -4.73
CA TRP A 92 -8.02 2.46 -3.97
C TRP A 92 -8.55 3.84 -3.62
N ASN A 93 -9.02 4.60 -4.62
CA ASN A 93 -9.57 5.94 -4.40
C ASN A 93 -10.82 5.93 -3.51
N GLN A 94 -11.66 4.89 -3.62
CA GLN A 94 -12.78 4.71 -2.70
C GLN A 94 -12.29 4.43 -1.28
N PHE A 95 -11.36 3.50 -1.10
CA PHE A 95 -10.76 3.17 0.18
C PHE A 95 -10.16 4.41 0.85
N CYS A 96 -9.38 5.21 0.10
CA CYS A 96 -8.76 6.44 0.57
C CYS A 96 -9.77 7.50 1.03
N ARG A 97 -11.01 7.48 0.52
CA ARG A 97 -12.09 8.37 0.98
C ARG A 97 -12.84 7.84 2.20
N GLU A 98 -12.68 6.55 2.52
CA GLU A 98 -13.36 5.86 3.62
C GLU A 98 -12.49 5.75 4.88
N ILE A 99 -11.18 6.07 4.81
CA ILE A 99 -10.22 6.09 5.92
C ILE A 99 -9.84 7.52 6.31
#